data_AF-A0A255TJY6-F1
#
_entry.id   AF-A0A255TJY6-F1
#
_cell.length_a   1.000
_cell.length_b   1.000
_cell.length_c   1.000
_cell.angle_alpha   90.00
_cell.angle_beta   90.00
_cell.angle_gamma   90.00
#
_symmetry.space_group_name_H-M   'P 1'
#
loop_
_entity.id
_entity.type
_entity.pdbx_description
1 polymer ?
#
loop_
_entity_poly.entity_id
_entity_poly.type
_entity_poly.pdbx_seq_one_letter_code
_entity_poly.pdbx_strand_id
1 'polypeptide(L)'
;MNNNQKKVNPIKNSEEVKSSVNFDKSLKISIFALPKRHRNWVRRWTVGQFAPMLCGRTPLMQTEGTPERLTSMDRTNHALADTILSEERIQLNALLPGDERDANNVWMSEFRAPVTNCVPLLNRVNLGEVYCQVMMHQHYGKLTEQLRAIEDVEKQKEFKLEKLDFVTPSGVFKYRREEKLVRHSGLLCIDIDAKENPDATRDLEGLKQHLLDDQDLIHDLIHVSPRGNGLKDYVRIDICNFSHLDNFKALRYYYKTMHGLVIDEACKDIVRACFLCHDPHAYVSPQICPF
;
A
#
# COMPACT_ATOMS: atom_id res chain seq x y z
N MET A 1 58.97 22.70 -46.61
CA MET A 1 58.76 23.15 -48.00
C MET A 1 58.34 21.95 -48.85
N ASN A 2 57.05 21.80 -49.14
CA ASN A 2 56.54 21.42 -50.46
C ASN A 2 55.01 21.54 -50.46
N ASN A 3 54.52 22.44 -51.30
CA ASN A 3 53.11 22.60 -51.65
C ASN A 3 52.68 21.47 -52.58
N ASN A 4 51.44 21.00 -52.46
CA ASN A 4 50.59 20.85 -53.64
C ASN A 4 49.09 20.85 -53.32
N GLN A 5 48.38 21.71 -54.04
CA GLN A 5 46.96 22.02 -53.98
C GLN A 5 46.09 20.96 -54.68
N LYS A 6 44.81 20.86 -54.27
CA LYS A 6 43.58 20.91 -55.12
C LYS A 6 42.36 20.61 -54.21
N LYS A 7 41.52 21.60 -53.88
CA LYS A 7 40.38 22.20 -54.62
C LYS A 7 39.06 21.39 -54.55
N VAL A 8 38.10 21.98 -53.83
CA VAL A 8 36.67 22.22 -54.15
C VAL A 8 35.61 21.12 -53.84
N ASN A 9 34.67 21.52 -52.98
CA ASN A 9 33.35 21.00 -52.54
C ASN A 9 32.29 20.82 -53.67
N PRO A 10 30.99 20.48 -53.43
CA PRO A 10 30.30 19.62 -52.43
C PRO A 10 29.26 18.64 -53.12
N ILE A 11 28.29 18.12 -52.31
CA ILE A 11 26.91 17.68 -52.63
C ILE A 11 26.68 16.13 -52.66
N LYS A 12 25.96 15.58 -51.67
CA LYS A 12 24.54 15.14 -51.77
C LYS A 12 24.03 14.45 -50.49
N ASN A 13 22.95 15.01 -49.95
CA ASN A 13 21.98 14.36 -49.07
C ASN A 13 21.26 13.21 -49.80
N SER A 14 21.09 12.08 -49.11
CA SER A 14 20.04 11.06 -49.28
C SER A 14 20.38 9.94 -48.28
N GLU A 15 19.53 9.32 -47.49
CA GLU A 15 18.08 9.28 -47.34
C GLU A 15 17.82 8.56 -46.01
N GLU A 16 16.76 8.95 -45.32
CA GLU A 16 16.22 8.26 -44.16
C GLU A 16 15.85 6.81 -44.51
N VAL A 17 16.41 5.83 -43.79
CA VAL A 17 15.81 4.49 -43.74
C VAL A 17 14.79 4.48 -42.60
N LYS A 18 13.56 4.88 -42.93
CA LYS A 18 12.36 4.57 -42.16
C LYS A 18 12.02 3.09 -42.33
N SER A 19 12.38 2.24 -41.37
CA SER A 19 11.80 0.91 -41.26
C SER A 19 10.52 0.99 -40.42
N SER A 20 9.40 1.04 -41.11
CA SER A 20 8.05 0.93 -40.61
C SER A 20 7.80 -0.44 -39.97
N VAL A 21 7.70 -0.48 -38.64
CA VAL A 21 6.92 -1.51 -37.95
C VAL A 21 5.53 -0.93 -37.74
N ASN A 22 4.60 -1.33 -38.61
CA ASN A 22 3.18 -1.09 -38.42
C ASN A 22 2.72 -1.86 -37.17
N PHE A 23 2.62 -1.16 -36.05
CA PHE A 23 1.86 -1.64 -34.90
C PHE A 23 0.50 -0.97 -34.91
N ASP A 24 -0.52 -1.83 -34.83
CA ASP A 24 -1.93 -1.55 -34.96
C ASP A 24 -2.37 -0.37 -34.07
N LYS A 25 -2.99 0.65 -34.69
CA LYS A 25 -3.46 1.89 -34.05
C LYS A 25 -4.79 1.69 -33.31
N SER A 26 -5.20 0.44 -33.04
CA SER A 26 -6.45 0.08 -32.38
C SER A 26 -6.38 -0.02 -30.85
N LEU A 27 -5.19 0.00 -30.22
CA LEU A 27 -5.04 0.13 -28.75
C LEU A 27 -4.80 1.58 -28.33
N LYS A 28 -5.75 2.47 -28.65
CA LYS A 28 -6.01 3.64 -27.80
C LYS A 28 -7.07 3.23 -26.78
N ILE A 29 -6.66 2.49 -25.76
CA ILE A 29 -7.50 2.27 -24.59
C ILE A 29 -7.57 3.61 -23.86
N SER A 30 -8.78 4.12 -23.87
CA SER A 30 -9.26 5.37 -23.31
C SER A 30 -8.95 5.50 -21.81
N ILE A 31 -7.98 6.34 -21.47
CA ILE A 31 -7.92 6.99 -20.14
C ILE A 31 -8.53 8.40 -20.20
N PHE A 32 -8.81 8.94 -21.39
CA PHE A 32 -9.42 10.27 -21.54
C PHE A 32 -10.59 10.26 -22.52
N ALA A 33 -11.76 9.84 -22.03
CA ALA A 33 -13.04 10.15 -22.63
C ALA A 33 -14.11 10.32 -21.54
N LEU A 34 -13.94 11.32 -20.66
CA LEU A 34 -15.05 11.86 -19.87
C LEU A 34 -15.12 13.39 -20.05
N PRO A 35 -16.30 13.98 -20.28
CA PRO A 35 -16.47 15.41 -20.52
C PRO A 35 -16.06 16.24 -19.30
N LYS A 36 -15.61 17.48 -19.54
CA LYS A 36 -15.35 18.55 -18.55
C LYS A 36 -16.62 19.05 -17.81
N ARG A 37 -17.43 18.14 -17.26
CA ARG A 37 -18.65 18.43 -16.48
C ARG A 37 -18.81 17.48 -15.28
N HIS A 38 -17.81 17.44 -14.40
CA HIS A 38 -18.03 17.06 -13.00
C HIS A 38 -17.11 17.89 -12.09
N ARG A 39 -17.23 19.22 -12.16
CA ARG A 39 -16.66 20.16 -11.18
C ARG A 39 -17.55 20.35 -9.93
N ASN A 40 -18.48 19.43 -9.67
CA ASN A 40 -19.52 19.58 -8.64
C ASN A 40 -19.60 18.40 -7.65
N TRP A 41 -18.48 17.73 -7.35
CA TRP A 41 -18.48 16.70 -6.29
C TRP A 41 -18.12 17.24 -4.88
N VAL A 42 -17.62 18.48 -4.77
CA VAL A 42 -17.04 19.03 -3.51
C VAL A 42 -17.97 19.96 -2.72
N ARG A 43 -19.28 20.05 -3.05
CA ARG A 43 -20.20 20.95 -2.31
C ARG A 43 -21.52 20.29 -1.96
N ARG A 44 -21.52 19.31 -1.06
CA ARG A 44 -22.76 18.91 -0.38
C ARG A 44 -22.59 18.16 0.95
N TRP A 45 -21.64 18.50 1.79
CA TRP A 45 -21.63 17.93 3.15
C TRP A 45 -21.14 18.97 4.14
N THR A 46 -22.08 19.80 4.61
CA THR A 46 -21.89 20.61 5.80
C THR A 46 -23.25 20.82 6.46
N VAL A 47 -23.21 20.69 7.79
CA VAL A 47 -24.23 21.03 8.79
C VAL A 47 -25.25 19.94 9.15
N GLY A 48 -24.98 19.27 10.27
CA GLY A 48 -25.96 18.52 11.07
C GLY A 48 -25.53 18.53 12.54
N GLN A 49 -26.26 19.26 13.37
CA GLN A 49 -25.98 19.65 14.77
C GLN A 49 -26.41 18.61 15.82
N PHE A 50 -25.65 18.54 16.92
CA PHE A 50 -25.97 18.23 18.34
C PHE A 50 -26.91 17.06 18.75
N ALA A 51 -26.40 16.13 19.59
CA ALA A 51 -26.63 16.04 21.05
C ALA A 51 -26.33 14.61 21.62
N PRO A 52 -25.83 14.46 22.86
CA PRO A 52 -25.39 13.17 23.43
C PRO A 52 -26.48 12.48 24.27
N MET A 53 -26.52 11.14 24.26
CA MET A 53 -27.29 10.33 25.22
C MET A 53 -26.36 9.40 26.01
N LEU A 54 -26.49 9.51 27.33
CA LEU A 54 -25.88 8.70 28.39
C LEU A 54 -26.72 7.45 28.71
N CYS A 55 -26.15 6.59 29.57
CA CYS A 55 -26.67 5.36 30.22
C CYS A 55 -26.35 4.05 29.46
N GLY A 56 -25.87 2.98 30.10
CA GLY A 56 -25.67 2.72 31.53
C GLY A 56 -24.94 1.39 31.71
N ARG A 57 -24.22 1.24 32.82
CA ARG A 57 -23.54 0.01 33.26
C ARG A 57 -24.56 -0.93 33.91
N THR A 58 -24.37 -2.23 33.74
CA THR A 58 -24.49 -3.21 34.84
C THR A 58 -23.63 -4.47 34.59
N PRO A 59 -23.12 -5.13 35.65
CA PRO A 59 -22.07 -6.15 35.61
C PRO A 59 -22.63 -7.58 35.80
N LEU A 60 -21.81 -8.61 35.55
CA LEU A 60 -21.75 -9.95 36.21
C LEU A 60 -20.87 -10.85 35.30
N MET A 61 -20.10 -11.86 35.71
CA MET A 61 -19.85 -12.57 36.96
C MET A 61 -18.57 -13.39 36.72
N GLN A 62 -17.63 -13.43 37.66
CA GLN A 62 -16.44 -14.30 37.56
C GLN A 62 -16.77 -15.67 38.18
N THR A 63 -16.47 -16.75 37.45
CA THR A 63 -16.40 -18.10 38.00
C THR A 63 -14.98 -18.62 37.83
N GLU A 64 -14.29 -18.82 38.95
CA GLU A 64 -12.99 -19.49 39.02
C GLU A 64 -13.18 -21.00 38.84
N GLY A 65 -12.46 -21.58 37.89
CA GLY A 65 -12.36 -23.02 37.67
C GLY A 65 -10.90 -23.39 37.42
N THR A 66 -10.39 -24.35 38.18
CA THR A 66 -9.02 -24.88 38.12
C THR A 66 -8.69 -25.52 36.76
N PRO A 67 -7.44 -25.45 36.26
CA PRO A 67 -7.12 -25.91 34.92
C PRO A 67 -6.92 -27.43 34.87
N GLU A 68 -7.89 -28.16 34.32
CA GLU A 68 -7.70 -29.55 33.91
C GLU A 68 -6.76 -29.63 32.69
N ARG A 69 -5.86 -30.61 32.72
CA ARG A 69 -4.82 -30.80 31.71
C ARG A 69 -5.43 -31.47 30.47
N LEU A 70 -5.76 -30.66 29.46
CA LEU A 70 -6.37 -31.08 28.18
C LEU A 70 -5.62 -32.24 27.49
N THR A 71 -6.37 -33.20 26.97
CA THR A 71 -5.83 -34.33 26.20
C THR A 71 -5.37 -33.87 24.80
N SER A 72 -4.59 -34.70 24.07
CA SER A 72 -4.14 -34.35 22.72
C SER A 72 -5.30 -34.18 21.72
N MET A 73 -6.38 -34.93 21.90
CA MET A 73 -7.60 -34.85 21.07
C MET A 73 -8.39 -33.56 21.36
N ASP A 74 -8.47 -33.17 22.64
CA ASP A 74 -9.13 -31.92 23.04
C ASP A 74 -8.35 -30.69 22.57
N ARG A 75 -7.02 -30.76 22.55
CA ARG A 75 -6.18 -29.70 21.96
C ARG A 75 -6.43 -29.54 20.47
N THR A 76 -6.57 -30.62 19.71
CA THR A 76 -6.89 -30.56 18.28
C THR A 76 -8.31 -30.05 18.03
N ASN A 77 -9.29 -30.44 18.86
CA ASN A 77 -10.66 -29.96 18.74
C ASN A 77 -10.80 -28.49 19.14
N HIS A 78 -10.07 -28.03 20.16
CA HIS A 78 -9.98 -26.61 20.50
C HIS A 78 -9.30 -25.81 19.39
N ALA A 79 -8.18 -26.29 18.84
CA ALA A 79 -7.50 -25.61 17.74
C ALA A 79 -8.39 -25.53 16.48
N LEU A 80 -9.15 -26.59 16.16
CA LEU A 80 -10.13 -26.57 15.08
C LEU A 80 -11.28 -25.60 15.37
N ALA A 81 -11.82 -25.61 16.59
CA ALA A 81 -12.90 -24.70 17.00
C ALA A 81 -12.44 -23.24 16.97
N ASP A 82 -11.25 -22.93 17.46
CA ASP A 82 -10.65 -21.59 17.40
C ASP A 82 -10.41 -21.15 15.96
N THR A 83 -9.99 -22.09 15.10
CA THR A 83 -9.83 -21.83 13.65
C THR A 83 -11.18 -21.53 13.00
N ILE A 84 -12.20 -22.36 13.21
CA ILE A 84 -13.56 -22.18 12.67
C ILE A 84 -14.17 -20.85 13.19
N LEU A 85 -14.04 -20.58 14.49
CA LEU A 85 -14.52 -19.33 15.09
C LEU A 85 -13.74 -18.12 14.56
N SER A 86 -12.45 -18.26 14.24
CA SER A 86 -11.67 -17.19 13.61
C SER A 86 -12.10 -16.95 12.16
N GLU A 87 -12.40 -17.99 11.40
CA GLU A 87 -12.86 -17.88 10.01
C GLU A 87 -14.24 -17.22 9.93
N GLU A 88 -15.17 -17.63 10.80
CA GLU A 88 -16.50 -17.02 10.91
C GLU A 88 -16.43 -15.59 11.43
N ARG A 89 -15.55 -15.30 12.40
CA ARG A 89 -15.35 -13.92 12.90
C ARG A 89 -14.69 -13.02 11.86
N ILE A 90 -13.70 -13.48 11.09
CA ILE A 90 -13.10 -12.71 9.99
C ILE A 90 -14.16 -12.44 8.91
N GLN A 91 -14.96 -13.44 8.57
CA GLN A 91 -16.06 -13.28 7.62
C GLN A 91 -17.08 -12.27 8.15
N LEU A 92 -17.52 -12.39 9.41
CA LEU A 92 -18.46 -11.47 10.04
C LEU A 92 -17.88 -10.06 10.11
N ASN A 93 -16.63 -9.91 10.52
CA ASN A 93 -15.92 -8.64 10.58
C ASN A 93 -15.77 -7.97 9.19
N ALA A 94 -15.57 -8.75 8.14
CA ALA A 94 -15.47 -8.23 6.78
C ALA A 94 -16.83 -7.97 6.12
N LEU A 95 -17.87 -8.69 6.54
CA LEU A 95 -19.26 -8.55 6.07
C LEU A 95 -20.05 -7.50 6.86
N LEU A 96 -19.64 -7.17 8.09
CA LEU A 96 -20.14 -5.98 8.76
C LEU A 96 -19.73 -4.82 7.86
N PRO A 97 -20.68 -4.16 7.17
CA PRO A 97 -20.35 -2.93 6.49
C PRO A 97 -19.65 -2.07 7.54
N GLY A 98 -18.46 -1.54 7.20
CA GLY A 98 -18.02 -0.35 7.88
C GLY A 98 -19.23 0.57 7.82
N ASP A 99 -19.79 0.89 8.99
CA ASP A 99 -20.99 1.69 9.17
C ASP A 99 -21.09 2.64 7.98
N GLU A 100 -22.13 2.55 7.13
CA GLU A 100 -22.17 3.20 5.80
C GLU A 100 -21.89 4.73 5.87
N ARG A 101 -21.88 5.25 7.10
CA ARG A 101 -21.39 6.56 7.53
C ARG A 101 -19.87 6.81 7.35
N ASP A 102 -19.03 5.82 7.06
CA ASP A 102 -17.57 5.97 7.04
C ASP A 102 -16.90 5.43 5.76
N ALA A 103 -17.24 6.04 4.63
CA ALA A 103 -16.62 5.78 3.32
C ALA A 103 -15.09 6.00 3.27
N ASN A 104 -14.50 6.52 4.35
CA ASN A 104 -13.08 6.79 4.52
C ASN A 104 -12.33 5.66 5.25
N ASN A 105 -13.02 4.71 5.88
CA ASN A 105 -12.36 3.63 6.60
C ASN A 105 -11.91 2.53 5.65
N VAL A 106 -10.66 2.64 5.23
CA VAL A 106 -9.97 1.62 4.43
C VAL A 106 -9.41 0.54 5.35
N TRP A 107 -9.86 -0.70 5.16
CA TRP A 107 -9.48 -1.83 6.00
C TRP A 107 -8.54 -2.80 5.29
N MET A 108 -7.61 -3.37 6.04
CA MET A 108 -6.65 -4.36 5.57
C MET A 108 -6.35 -5.43 6.63
N SER A 109 -5.72 -6.52 6.21
CA SER A 109 -5.19 -7.54 7.12
C SER A 109 -3.81 -7.15 7.65
N GLU A 110 -3.59 -7.34 8.94
CA GLU A 110 -2.28 -7.25 9.62
C GLU A 110 -1.79 -8.66 9.98
N PHE A 111 -0.48 -8.88 9.94
CA PHE A 111 0.18 -10.15 10.17
C PHE A 111 1.37 -9.97 11.10
N ARG A 112 1.54 -10.89 12.04
CA ARG A 112 2.76 -10.97 12.86
C ARG A 112 3.91 -11.54 12.04
N ALA A 113 5.11 -11.01 12.27
CA ALA A 113 6.35 -11.59 11.80
C ALA A 113 6.45 -13.08 12.20
N PRO A 114 7.15 -13.92 11.41
CA PRO A 114 7.87 -13.59 10.17
C PRO A 114 6.94 -13.42 8.95
N VAL A 115 7.47 -12.93 7.82
CA VAL A 115 6.73 -12.77 6.54
C VAL A 115 6.12 -14.06 5.98
N THR A 116 6.65 -15.21 6.42
CA THR A 116 6.13 -16.54 6.09
C THR A 116 4.82 -16.85 6.82
N ASN A 117 4.48 -16.11 7.87
CA ASN A 117 3.17 -16.16 8.48
C ASN A 117 2.10 -15.70 7.49
N CYS A 118 1.14 -16.58 7.21
CA CYS A 118 0.08 -16.32 6.26
C CYS A 118 -1.30 -16.24 6.94
N VAL A 119 -1.36 -16.33 8.27
CA VAL A 119 -2.59 -16.20 9.03
C VAL A 119 -2.69 -14.75 9.56
N PRO A 120 -3.70 -13.98 9.14
CA PRO A 120 -3.87 -12.61 9.59
C PRO A 120 -4.29 -12.58 11.07
N LEU A 121 -4.02 -11.45 11.73
CA LEU A 121 -4.61 -11.15 13.03
C LEU A 121 -6.15 -11.14 12.93
N LEU A 122 -6.81 -11.59 13.99
CA LEU A 122 -8.27 -11.73 14.04
C LEU A 122 -9.00 -10.40 13.77
N ASN A 123 -8.41 -9.30 14.25
CA ASN A 123 -8.92 -7.96 14.00
C ASN A 123 -8.23 -7.40 12.76
N ARG A 124 -9.06 -6.95 11.81
CA ARG A 124 -8.62 -6.08 10.71
C ARG A 124 -8.12 -4.75 11.27
N VAL A 125 -7.19 -4.13 10.55
CA VAL A 125 -6.65 -2.81 10.87
C VAL A 125 -7.15 -1.81 9.82
N ASN A 126 -7.52 -0.61 10.24
CA ASN A 126 -7.81 0.49 9.31
C ASN A 126 -6.56 1.32 9.01
N LEU A 127 -6.59 2.12 7.94
CA LEU A 127 -5.42 2.91 7.54
C LEU A 127 -4.97 3.93 8.60
N GLY A 128 -5.90 4.51 9.37
CA GLY A 128 -5.56 5.42 10.48
C GLY A 128 -4.80 4.71 11.60
N GLU A 129 -5.17 3.47 11.92
CA GLU A 129 -4.44 2.62 12.87
C GLU A 129 -3.05 2.27 12.33
N VAL A 130 -2.92 1.93 11.04
CA VAL A 130 -1.62 1.72 10.39
C VAL A 130 -0.75 2.97 10.47
N TYR A 131 -1.32 4.16 10.22
CA TYR A 131 -0.61 5.42 10.37
C TYR A 131 -0.12 5.64 11.80
N CYS A 132 -0.98 5.46 12.81
CA CYS A 132 -0.58 5.56 14.22
C CYS A 132 0.53 4.56 14.58
N GLN A 133 0.47 3.35 14.03
CA GLN A 133 1.52 2.34 14.19
C GLN A 133 2.85 2.83 13.60
N VAL A 134 2.84 3.33 12.36
CA VAL A 134 4.03 3.85 11.68
C VAL A 134 4.60 5.08 12.38
N MET A 135 3.74 6.00 12.85
CA MET A 135 4.19 7.29 13.37
C MET A 135 4.63 7.25 14.84
N MET A 136 3.98 6.43 15.69
CA MET A 136 4.13 6.57 17.16
C MET A 136 4.47 5.27 17.89
N HIS A 137 4.39 4.11 17.25
CA HIS A 137 4.45 2.86 17.98
C HIS A 137 5.90 2.48 18.34
N GLN A 138 6.23 2.60 19.63
CA GLN A 138 7.59 2.42 20.16
C GLN A 138 8.24 1.08 19.78
N HIS A 139 7.46 0.01 19.64
CA HIS A 139 7.99 -1.29 19.20
C HIS A 139 8.59 -1.20 17.79
N TYR A 140 7.91 -0.54 16.85
CA TYR A 140 8.41 -0.35 15.49
C TYR A 140 9.57 0.63 15.46
N GLY A 141 9.62 1.61 16.38
CA GLY A 141 10.80 2.47 16.58
C GLY A 141 12.06 1.65 16.84
N LYS A 142 12.03 0.80 17.87
CA LYS A 142 13.16 -0.08 18.25
C LYS A 142 13.56 -1.02 17.11
N LEU A 143 12.60 -1.66 16.45
CA LEU A 143 12.90 -2.58 15.34
C LEU A 143 13.48 -1.85 14.13
N THR A 144 13.02 -0.64 13.84
CA THR A 144 13.52 0.18 12.72
C THR A 144 14.94 0.65 12.99
N GLU A 145 15.26 1.09 14.21
CA GLU A 145 16.62 1.44 14.62
C GLU A 145 17.57 0.24 14.49
N GLN A 146 17.16 -0.93 15.01
CA GLN A 146 17.93 -2.16 14.88
C GLN A 146 18.16 -2.55 13.42
N LEU A 147 17.11 -2.51 12.59
CA LEU A 147 17.21 -2.82 11.17
C LEU A 147 18.20 -1.90 10.46
N ARG A 148 18.12 -0.59 10.71
CA ARG A 148 18.96 0.42 10.04
C ARG A 148 20.41 0.41 10.54
N ALA A 149 20.68 -0.13 11.73
CA ALA A 149 22.03 -0.31 12.25
C ALA A 149 22.78 -1.53 11.65
N ILE A 150 22.09 -2.43 10.93
CA ILE A 150 22.73 -3.59 10.28
C ILE A 150 23.37 -3.16 8.95
N GLU A 151 24.70 -3.25 8.86
CA GLU A 151 25.46 -2.90 7.64
C GLU A 151 25.39 -3.99 6.56
N ASP A 152 25.39 -5.26 6.97
CA ASP A 152 25.34 -6.39 6.04
C ASP A 152 23.95 -6.49 5.39
N VAL A 153 23.90 -6.35 4.07
CA VAL A 153 22.65 -6.25 3.30
C VAL A 153 21.78 -7.50 3.42
N GLU A 154 22.38 -8.68 3.50
CA GLU A 154 21.65 -9.95 3.60
C GLU A 154 21.13 -10.15 5.02
N LYS A 155 21.91 -9.86 6.06
CA LYS A 155 21.42 -9.87 7.45
C LYS A 155 20.34 -8.81 7.67
N GLN A 156 20.47 -7.64 7.06
CA GLN A 156 19.44 -6.60 7.12
C GLN A 156 18.14 -7.07 6.43
N LYS A 157 18.27 -7.79 5.31
CA LYS A 157 17.13 -8.42 4.63
C LYS A 157 16.46 -9.46 5.53
N GLU A 158 17.24 -10.39 6.06
CA GLU A 158 16.76 -11.44 6.96
C GLU A 158 16.03 -10.85 8.17
N PHE A 159 16.65 -9.89 8.86
CA PHE A 159 16.01 -9.19 9.99
C PHE A 159 14.65 -8.61 9.60
N LYS A 160 14.57 -7.92 8.46
CA LYS A 160 13.32 -7.34 7.95
C LYS A 160 12.23 -8.40 7.77
N LEU A 161 12.58 -9.55 7.16
CA LEU A 161 11.63 -10.64 6.88
C LEU A 161 11.21 -11.39 8.15
N GLU A 162 12.11 -11.50 9.13
CA GLU A 162 11.90 -12.29 10.36
C GLU A 162 11.30 -11.51 11.52
N LYS A 163 11.49 -10.18 11.57
CA LYS A 163 11.16 -9.37 12.76
C LYS A 163 10.07 -8.33 12.55
N LEU A 164 9.80 -7.90 11.31
CA LEU A 164 8.78 -6.89 11.08
C LEU A 164 7.42 -7.52 10.80
N ASP A 165 6.44 -7.10 11.58
CA ASP A 165 5.03 -7.26 11.26
C ASP A 165 4.71 -6.53 9.94
N PHE A 166 3.62 -6.92 9.30
CA PHE A 166 3.27 -6.36 8.00
C PHE A 166 1.76 -6.36 7.76
N VAL A 167 1.33 -5.53 6.83
CA VAL A 167 -0.04 -5.47 6.36
C VAL A 167 -0.14 -5.91 4.90
N THR A 168 -1.35 -6.19 4.42
CA THR A 168 -1.66 -6.31 2.99
C THR A 168 -2.52 -5.13 2.54
N PRO A 169 -1.92 -4.01 2.09
CA PRO A 169 -2.62 -2.75 1.86
C PRO A 169 -3.86 -2.87 0.96
N SER A 170 -3.84 -3.79 0.01
CA SER A 170 -4.89 -3.96 -1.00
C SER A 170 -6.15 -4.66 -0.49
N GLY A 171 -6.17 -5.22 0.73
CA GLY A 171 -7.40 -5.84 1.21
C GLY A 171 -7.33 -6.61 2.52
N VAL A 172 -8.50 -7.12 2.88
CA VAL A 172 -8.73 -8.03 3.99
C VAL A 172 -8.80 -9.45 3.44
N PHE A 173 -8.06 -10.36 4.06
CA PHE A 173 -7.93 -11.76 3.65
C PHE A 173 -8.26 -12.70 4.81
N LYS A 174 -8.70 -13.93 4.50
CA LYS A 174 -8.74 -15.02 5.50
C LYS A 174 -7.39 -15.66 5.74
N TYR A 175 -6.55 -15.62 4.71
CA TYR A 175 -5.23 -16.19 4.66
C TYR A 175 -4.46 -15.46 3.56
N ARG A 176 -3.14 -15.30 3.67
CA ARG A 176 -2.34 -14.50 2.73
C ARG A 176 -2.16 -15.18 1.37
N ARG A 177 -3.25 -15.27 0.61
CA ARG A 177 -3.38 -15.83 -0.73
C ARG A 177 -4.49 -15.09 -1.48
N GLU A 178 -4.31 -14.91 -2.78
CA GLU A 178 -5.20 -14.12 -3.63
C GLU A 178 -6.63 -14.68 -3.60
N GLU A 179 -6.79 -16.00 -3.65
CA GLU A 179 -8.09 -16.69 -3.63
C GLU A 179 -8.80 -16.60 -2.28
N LYS A 180 -8.12 -16.05 -1.26
CA LYS A 180 -8.63 -15.87 0.10
C LYS A 180 -8.91 -14.40 0.42
N LEU A 181 -8.96 -13.53 -0.60
CA LEU A 181 -9.47 -12.17 -0.49
C LEU A 181 -10.93 -12.20 -0.03
N VAL A 182 -11.23 -11.44 1.01
CA VAL A 182 -12.59 -11.22 1.49
C VAL A 182 -13.14 -9.91 0.96
N ARG A 183 -12.31 -8.86 0.99
CA ARG A 183 -12.69 -7.53 0.49
C ARG A 183 -11.45 -6.74 0.08
N HIS A 184 -11.51 -6.13 -1.11
CA HIS A 184 -10.49 -5.19 -1.55
C HIS A 184 -10.62 -3.86 -0.79
N SER A 185 -9.49 -3.27 -0.39
CA SER A 185 -9.43 -2.06 0.43
C SER A 185 -9.73 -0.77 -0.37
N GLY A 186 -9.41 -0.80 -1.67
CA GLY A 186 -9.45 0.35 -2.57
C GLY A 186 -8.11 1.07 -2.68
N LEU A 187 -7.07 0.50 -2.07
CA LEU A 187 -5.70 1.01 -2.11
C LEU A 187 -4.76 0.08 -2.86
N LEU A 188 -3.68 0.66 -3.35
CA LEU A 188 -2.47 -0.02 -3.79
C LEU A 188 -1.27 0.62 -3.09
N CYS A 189 -0.40 -0.18 -2.49
CA CYS A 189 0.85 0.32 -1.92
C CYS A 189 1.99 0.20 -2.94
N ILE A 190 2.48 1.34 -3.36
CA ILE A 190 3.59 1.53 -4.29
C ILE A 190 4.90 1.56 -3.48
N ASP A 191 5.91 0.83 -3.95
CA ASP A 191 7.27 0.83 -3.36
C ASP A 191 8.23 1.57 -4.30
N ILE A 192 8.82 2.66 -3.83
CA ILE A 192 9.80 3.47 -4.55
C ILE A 192 11.13 3.34 -3.82
N ASP A 193 12.00 2.46 -4.31
CA ASP A 193 13.28 2.16 -3.66
C ASP A 193 14.48 2.84 -4.37
N ALA A 194 15.57 3.04 -3.62
CA ALA A 194 16.79 3.66 -4.11
C ALA A 194 17.56 2.83 -5.16
N LYS A 195 17.33 1.52 -5.26
CA LYS A 195 18.03 0.68 -6.25
C LYS A 195 17.53 1.03 -7.65
N GLU A 196 16.22 1.19 -7.81
CA GLU A 196 15.61 1.56 -9.10
C GLU A 196 15.53 3.08 -9.29
N ASN A 197 15.57 3.87 -8.21
CA ASN A 197 15.41 5.33 -8.23
C ASN A 197 16.52 6.11 -7.50
N PRO A 198 17.81 5.85 -7.77
CA PRO A 198 18.93 6.33 -6.93
C PRO A 198 19.06 7.85 -6.83
N ASP A 199 18.67 8.59 -7.86
CA ASP A 199 18.72 10.06 -7.85
C ASP A 199 17.52 10.66 -7.11
N ALA A 200 16.31 10.14 -7.34
CA ALA A 200 15.08 10.65 -6.72
C ALA A 200 15.03 10.39 -5.21
N THR A 201 15.61 9.29 -4.74
CA THR A 201 15.58 8.93 -3.30
C THR A 201 16.71 9.57 -2.48
N ARG A 202 17.52 10.46 -3.06
CA ARG A 202 18.54 11.22 -2.29
C ARG A 202 17.90 12.21 -1.31
N ASP A 203 16.73 12.73 -1.67
CA ASP A 203 15.92 13.61 -0.85
C ASP A 203 14.51 13.04 -0.74
N LEU A 204 14.29 12.21 0.29
CA LEU A 204 12.99 11.57 0.51
C LEU A 204 11.89 12.57 0.87
N GLU A 205 12.23 13.69 1.53
CA GLU A 205 11.24 14.69 1.91
C GLU A 205 10.79 15.49 0.67
N GLY A 206 11.74 15.91 -0.16
CA GLY A 206 11.45 16.54 -1.44
C GLY A 206 10.67 15.63 -2.38
N LEU A 207 11.01 14.34 -2.44
CA LEU A 207 10.26 13.35 -3.21
C LEU A 207 8.84 13.16 -2.67
N LYS A 208 8.66 13.06 -1.36
CA LYS A 208 7.33 12.97 -0.73
C LYS A 208 6.50 14.21 -1.07
N GLN A 209 7.04 15.41 -0.94
CA GLN A 209 6.33 16.64 -1.29
C GLN A 209 5.99 16.70 -2.78
N HIS A 210 6.91 16.27 -3.67
CA HIS A 210 6.66 16.20 -5.10
C HIS A 210 5.47 15.30 -5.45
N LEU A 211 5.33 14.15 -4.78
CA LEU A 211 4.17 13.27 -4.94
C LEU A 211 2.89 13.92 -4.38
N LEU A 212 2.96 14.56 -3.20
CA LEU A 212 1.81 15.23 -2.60
C LEU A 212 1.30 16.45 -3.40
N ASP A 213 2.17 17.06 -4.22
CA ASP A 213 1.79 18.15 -5.11
C ASP A 213 1.06 17.65 -6.38
N ASP A 214 1.05 16.33 -6.63
CA ASP A 214 0.28 15.71 -7.71
C ASP A 214 -1.22 15.70 -7.37
N GLN A 215 -2.02 16.33 -8.23
CA GLN A 215 -3.47 16.44 -8.07
C GLN A 215 -4.26 15.35 -8.80
N ASP A 216 -3.61 14.56 -9.66
CA ASP A 216 -4.23 13.47 -10.42
C ASP A 216 -4.24 12.15 -9.62
N LEU A 217 -3.42 12.03 -8.58
CA LEU A 217 -3.39 10.92 -7.65
C LEU A 217 -3.96 11.31 -6.27
N ILE A 218 -4.54 10.34 -5.58
CA ILE A 218 -4.96 10.51 -4.17
C ILE A 218 -4.07 9.63 -3.31
N HIS A 219 -3.11 10.28 -2.66
CA HIS A 219 -2.21 9.68 -1.68
C HIS A 219 -2.89 9.68 -0.31
N ASP A 220 -3.15 8.49 0.24
CA ASP A 220 -3.80 8.35 1.55
C ASP A 220 -2.78 8.20 2.69
N LEU A 221 -1.61 7.61 2.42
CA LEU A 221 -0.49 7.46 3.36
C LEU A 221 0.82 7.40 2.58
N ILE A 222 1.80 8.23 2.96
CA ILE A 222 3.17 8.12 2.45
C ILE A 222 4.13 8.05 3.64
N HIS A 223 5.00 7.05 3.65
CA HIS A 223 6.00 6.92 4.70
C HIS A 223 7.33 6.38 4.15
N VAL A 224 8.41 6.67 4.86
CA VAL A 224 9.74 6.13 4.58
C VAL A 224 9.72 4.61 4.78
N SER A 225 10.30 3.89 3.83
CA SER A 225 10.40 2.43 3.84
C SER A 225 11.23 1.91 5.03
N PRO A 226 11.11 0.62 5.40
CA PRO A 226 11.79 0.08 6.59
C PRO A 226 13.30 0.32 6.62
N ARG A 227 13.98 0.17 5.48
CA ARG A 227 15.43 0.37 5.37
C ARG A 227 15.86 1.84 5.34
N GLY A 228 14.93 2.78 5.20
CA GLY A 228 15.22 4.21 5.24
C GLY A 228 15.68 4.81 3.91
N ASN A 229 15.60 4.08 2.80
CA ASN A 229 16.18 4.47 1.50
C ASN A 229 15.13 4.49 0.37
N GLY A 230 13.89 4.78 0.70
CA GLY A 230 12.78 4.76 -0.25
C GLY A 230 11.47 5.13 0.40
N LEU A 231 10.42 5.30 -0.39
CA LEU A 231 9.08 5.63 0.07
C LEU A 231 8.10 4.49 -0.21
N LYS A 232 7.11 4.37 0.68
CA LYS A 232 5.91 3.58 0.49
C LYS A 232 4.74 4.53 0.38
N ASP A 233 3.97 4.37 -0.69
CA ASP A 233 2.89 5.29 -1.06
C ASP A 233 1.59 4.50 -1.27
N TYR A 234 0.59 4.78 -0.44
CA TYR A 234 -0.72 4.14 -0.47
C TYR A 234 -1.66 5.00 -1.29
N VAL A 235 -1.92 4.56 -2.52
CA VAL A 235 -2.68 5.31 -3.53
C VAL A 235 -4.08 4.72 -3.66
N ARG A 236 -5.12 5.58 -3.71
CA ARG A 236 -6.49 5.13 -4.03
C ARG A 236 -6.60 4.70 -5.48
N ILE A 237 -7.28 3.57 -5.70
CA ILE A 237 -7.50 2.99 -7.02
C ILE A 237 -8.98 2.70 -7.28
N ASP A 238 -9.36 2.70 -8.55
CA ASP A 238 -10.74 2.43 -8.97
C ASP A 238 -10.95 0.94 -9.18
N ILE A 239 -11.43 0.28 -8.13
CA ILE A 239 -11.76 -1.14 -8.13
C ILE A 239 -13.18 -1.45 -8.62
N CYS A 240 -13.99 -0.42 -8.86
CA CYS A 240 -15.34 -0.58 -9.38
C CYS A 240 -15.33 -0.80 -10.90
N ASN A 241 -14.40 -0.12 -11.59
CA ASN A 241 -14.32 -0.16 -13.05
C ASN A 241 -13.12 -0.97 -13.58
N PHE A 242 -12.07 -1.18 -12.77
CA PHE A 242 -10.84 -1.82 -13.23
C PHE A 242 -10.34 -2.88 -12.24
N SER A 243 -9.63 -3.88 -12.76
CA SER A 243 -8.97 -4.87 -11.91
C SER A 243 -7.81 -4.26 -11.13
N HIS A 244 -7.37 -4.93 -10.05
CA HIS A 244 -6.18 -4.52 -9.31
C HIS A 244 -4.95 -4.41 -10.23
N LEU A 245 -4.78 -5.40 -11.13
CA LEU A 245 -3.66 -5.43 -12.06
C LEU A 245 -3.72 -4.31 -13.11
N ASP A 246 -4.91 -3.94 -13.59
CA ASP A 246 -5.05 -2.84 -14.55
C ASP A 246 -4.75 -1.49 -13.90
N ASN A 247 -5.22 -1.28 -12.67
CA ASN A 247 -4.84 -0.12 -11.86
C ASN A 247 -3.31 -0.08 -11.65
N PHE A 248 -2.68 -1.21 -11.30
CA PHE A 248 -1.22 -1.26 -11.15
C PHE A 248 -0.50 -0.87 -12.45
N LYS A 249 -0.91 -1.41 -13.60
CA LYS A 249 -0.30 -1.07 -14.90
C LYS A 249 -0.45 0.42 -15.21
N ALA A 250 -1.62 0.99 -14.94
CA ALA A 250 -1.88 2.41 -15.13
C ALA A 250 -0.98 3.26 -14.24
N LEU A 251 -0.89 2.95 -12.93
CA LEU A 251 0.01 3.63 -12.00
C LEU A 251 1.47 3.49 -12.43
N ARG A 252 1.93 2.29 -12.79
CA ARG A 252 3.31 2.09 -13.26
C ARG A 252 3.64 2.96 -14.47
N TYR A 253 2.74 3.04 -15.44
CA TYR A 253 2.92 3.91 -16.59
C TYR A 253 2.91 5.39 -16.18
N TYR A 254 1.99 5.78 -15.30
CA TYR A 254 1.86 7.14 -14.80
C TYR A 254 3.10 7.60 -14.03
N TYR A 255 3.55 6.86 -13.01
CA TYR A 255 4.74 7.20 -12.23
C TYR A 255 5.99 7.34 -13.11
N LYS A 256 6.14 6.45 -14.09
CA LYS A 256 7.25 6.51 -15.03
C LYS A 256 7.19 7.72 -15.96
N THR A 257 6.01 8.10 -16.43
CA THR A 257 5.85 9.17 -17.42
C THR A 257 5.79 10.55 -16.80
N MET A 258 5.14 10.69 -15.64
CA MET A 258 4.92 11.97 -14.98
C MET A 258 6.03 12.33 -13.99
N HIS A 259 6.61 11.34 -13.30
CA HIS A 259 7.64 11.56 -12.28
C HIS A 259 9.00 10.98 -12.65
N GLY A 260 9.10 10.21 -13.75
CA GLY A 260 10.33 9.49 -14.07
C GLY A 260 10.67 8.37 -13.08
N LEU A 261 9.71 7.94 -12.27
CA LEU A 261 9.90 6.96 -11.20
C LEU A 261 9.59 5.54 -11.66
N VAL A 262 10.42 4.59 -11.24
CA VAL A 262 10.22 3.15 -11.42
C VAL A 262 9.66 2.57 -10.12
N ILE A 263 8.48 1.97 -10.18
CA ILE A 263 7.84 1.32 -9.03
C ILE A 263 8.10 -0.20 -9.04
N ASP A 264 8.20 -0.82 -7.85
CA ASP A 264 8.42 -2.28 -7.72
C ASP A 264 7.31 -3.08 -8.44
N GLU A 265 7.71 -3.92 -9.40
CA GLU A 265 6.82 -4.79 -10.17
C GLU A 265 6.05 -5.78 -9.28
N ALA A 266 6.60 -6.15 -8.12
CA ALA A 266 5.94 -7.07 -7.19
C ALA A 266 4.73 -6.43 -6.48
N CYS A 267 4.57 -5.10 -6.54
CA CYS A 267 3.39 -4.42 -5.99
C CYS A 267 2.10 -4.65 -6.80
N LYS A 268 2.17 -5.34 -7.95
CA LYS A 268 0.98 -5.78 -8.70
C LYS A 268 0.20 -6.90 -8.02
N ASP A 269 0.83 -7.60 -7.07
CA ASP A 269 0.22 -8.73 -6.38
C ASP A 269 -0.71 -8.19 -5.29
N ILE A 270 -2.00 -8.54 -5.35
CA ILE A 270 -3.00 -8.05 -4.38
C ILE A 270 -2.67 -8.45 -2.92
N VAL A 271 -1.90 -9.53 -2.73
CA VAL A 271 -1.45 -10.03 -1.41
C VAL A 271 -0.08 -9.50 -0.99
N ARG A 272 0.44 -8.46 -1.65
CA ARG A 272 1.77 -7.93 -1.38
C ARG A 272 1.87 -7.47 0.07
N ALA A 273 2.89 -7.98 0.76
CA ALA A 273 3.21 -7.58 2.12
C ALA A 273 3.86 -6.19 2.13
N CYS A 274 3.38 -5.32 3.02
CA CYS A 274 4.00 -4.06 3.35
C CYS A 274 4.42 -4.08 4.83
N PHE A 275 5.72 -4.13 5.06
CA PHE A 275 6.28 -4.17 6.42
C PHE A 275 6.03 -2.87 7.17
N LEU A 276 5.65 -3.00 8.44
CA LEU A 276 5.47 -1.90 9.35
C LEU A 276 6.82 -1.48 9.93
N CYS A 277 7.09 -0.18 9.88
CA CYS A 277 8.30 0.44 10.40
C CYS A 277 7.95 1.81 10.99
N HIS A 278 8.90 2.42 11.67
CA HIS A 278 8.73 3.72 12.27
C HIS A 278 9.16 4.85 11.33
N ASP A 279 8.24 5.80 11.11
CA ASP A 279 8.49 7.05 10.42
C ASP A 279 7.69 8.19 11.09
N PRO A 280 8.34 9.04 11.90
CA PRO A 280 7.66 10.14 12.59
C PRO A 280 7.24 11.27 11.65
N HIS A 281 7.68 11.24 10.38
CA HIS A 281 7.34 12.22 9.34
C HIS A 281 6.43 11.64 8.26
N ALA A 282 5.78 10.50 8.56
CA ALA A 282 4.78 9.92 7.68
C ALA A 282 3.64 10.92 7.44
N TYR A 283 3.21 11.01 6.19
CA TYR A 283 2.04 11.77 5.79
C TYR A 283 0.80 10.86 5.82
N VAL A 284 -0.33 11.40 6.29
CA VAL A 284 -1.65 10.77 6.13
C VAL A 284 -2.62 11.80 5.58
N SER A 285 -3.51 11.37 4.69
CA SER A 285 -4.55 12.24 4.13
C SER A 285 -5.48 12.77 5.24
N PRO A 286 -5.83 14.07 5.24
CA PRO A 286 -6.80 14.63 6.18
C PRO A 286 -8.17 13.95 6.15
N GLN A 287 -8.51 13.22 5.07
CA GLN A 287 -9.76 12.46 5.00
C GLN A 287 -9.74 11.18 5.85
N ILE A 288 -8.54 10.65 6.14
CA ILE A 288 -8.32 9.46 6.96
C ILE A 288 -8.13 9.85 8.43
N CYS A 289 -7.34 10.89 8.68
CA CYS A 289 -7.14 11.46 10.02
C CYS A 289 -7.42 12.97 9.97
N PRO A 290 -8.65 13.43 10.31
CA PRO A 290 -9.06 14.82 10.16
C PRO A 290 -8.55 15.77 11.25
N PHE A 291 -7.49 15.41 11.98
CA PHE A 291 -6.99 16.12 13.15
C PHE A 291 -5.57 16.63 12.96
#